data_AF-A0A1Z8LZE4-F1
#
_entry.id   AF-A0A1Z8LZE4-F1
#
_cell.length_a   1.000
_cell.length_b   1.000
_cell.length_c   1.000
_cell.angle_alpha   90.00
_cell.angle_beta   90.00
_cell.angle_gamma   90.00
#
_symmetry.space_group_name_H-M   'P 1'
#
loop_
_entity.id
_entity.type
_entity.pdbx_description
1 polymer ?
#
loop_
_entity_poly.entity_id
_entity_poly.type
_entity_poly.pdbx_seq_one_letter_code
_entity_poly.pdbx_strand_id
1 'polypeptide(L)'
;MKLILPTSRHRMERVACALLVAVVGAATLAAEAPNFEQHVSPIFKQHCVACHNPDDAEAGLDLSTAQAALAGSSGGDVVKAGLPDSSPLVLTMTHHEDYPEMPPNKPMLAAKEIKVVQDWIAGGLLASAGGQSQLREMTFEIAAGSSQRPEQVAFPVGWPVPVNPQPNAGKIASPAIAMAASPWANLIAVSGHRSVSLYGDKDSDGGAKLIGSLDFPDGDVQDLRFSANGQLLLVAGGIAAKTGKVAIFDVATGKRVATLGDEYDAVLSADISADHRYVALGTTSKLVKIYAAESGELLHRIKKHTDWVSVVRFSPDGQQLASGDRNGGVFVWEAESGGIVYSLDEHKQKVTALSWRPDGAVLASAGEDGTFVLWDMKDGWAMRAVKAHVEKALTRYSRRTGVLDITFAADGTLLTIGRDRWLRSWKVDGQPLKKLAALEGLPLRLGYVSAANRIVVGDFDGQLTWYDHQ
;
A
#
# COMPACT_ATOMS: atom_id res chain seq x y z
N MET A 1 71.27 -62.26 -31.29
CA MET A 1 70.70 -63.48 -30.68
C MET A 1 69.22 -63.24 -30.47
N LYS A 2 68.37 -64.12 -31.02
CA LYS A 2 66.94 -64.35 -30.69
C LYS A 2 66.66 -64.12 -29.18
N LEU A 3 65.50 -63.71 -28.65
CA LEU A 3 64.10 -63.92 -29.03
C LEU A 3 63.21 -63.26 -27.94
N ILE A 4 61.91 -63.11 -28.25
CA ILE A 4 60.73 -63.11 -27.35
C ILE A 4 60.13 -61.74 -26.97
N LEU A 5 58.98 -61.47 -27.63
CA LEU A 5 57.90 -60.56 -27.27
C LEU A 5 57.18 -61.00 -25.98
N PRO A 6 56.54 -60.08 -25.25
CA PRO A 6 55.41 -60.42 -24.40
C PRO A 6 54.08 -59.88 -24.96
N THR A 7 53.05 -60.72 -24.88
CA THR A 7 51.65 -60.43 -25.19
C THR A 7 50.81 -60.28 -23.92
N SER A 8 50.03 -59.18 -23.86
CA SER A 8 48.68 -59.06 -23.26
C SER A 8 48.58 -59.05 -21.72
N ARG A 9 47.68 -58.32 -21.01
CA ARG A 9 46.26 -58.01 -21.23
C ARG A 9 45.79 -56.84 -20.31
N HIS A 10 44.93 -55.99 -20.87
CA HIS A 10 43.78 -55.23 -20.31
C HIS A 10 43.86 -54.39 -19.01
N ARG A 11 43.60 -53.08 -19.15
CA ARG A 11 42.42 -52.42 -18.56
C ARG A 11 42.04 -51.14 -19.33
N MET A 12 40.73 -50.90 -19.38
CA MET A 12 40.00 -49.93 -20.21
C MET A 12 40.35 -48.46 -19.91
N GLU A 13 40.62 -47.67 -20.95
CA GLU A 13 40.52 -46.21 -20.93
C GLU A 13 39.16 -45.77 -21.48
N ARG A 14 38.51 -44.85 -20.74
CA ARG A 14 37.21 -44.28 -21.08
C ARG A 14 37.39 -43.24 -22.19
N VAL A 15 36.77 -43.48 -23.34
CA VAL A 15 36.58 -42.47 -24.39
C VAL A 15 35.50 -41.49 -23.94
N ALA A 16 35.85 -40.22 -23.77
CA ALA A 16 34.91 -39.12 -23.59
C ALA A 16 34.36 -38.72 -24.96
N CYS A 17 33.08 -39.01 -25.20
CA CYS A 17 32.34 -38.58 -26.38
C CYS A 17 31.75 -37.19 -26.10
N ALA A 18 32.26 -36.16 -26.76
CA ALA A 18 31.71 -34.81 -26.68
C ALA A 18 30.48 -34.70 -27.59
N LEU A 19 29.29 -34.76 -26.99
CA LEU A 19 28.03 -34.40 -27.65
C LEU A 19 27.91 -32.86 -27.67
N LEU A 20 28.12 -32.26 -28.85
CA LEU A 20 27.68 -30.91 -29.15
C LEU A 20 26.15 -30.92 -29.24
N VAL A 21 25.47 -30.55 -28.15
CA VAL A 21 24.04 -30.25 -28.17
C VAL A 21 23.89 -28.83 -28.71
N ALA A 22 23.50 -28.72 -29.98
CA ALA A 22 23.03 -27.46 -30.55
C ALA A 22 21.69 -27.11 -29.88
N VAL A 23 21.73 -26.22 -28.90
CA VAL A 23 20.53 -25.60 -28.33
C VAL A 23 20.01 -24.61 -29.38
N VAL A 24 19.09 -25.07 -30.22
CA VAL A 24 18.19 -24.18 -30.95
C VAL A 24 17.24 -23.62 -29.90
N GLY A 25 17.61 -22.48 -29.32
CA GLY A 25 16.70 -21.68 -28.53
C GLY A 25 15.57 -21.22 -29.45
N ALA A 26 14.41 -21.85 -29.32
CA ALA A 26 13.18 -21.25 -29.80
C ALA A 26 12.99 -19.97 -28.99
N ALA A 27 13.36 -18.83 -29.57
CA ALA A 27 12.85 -17.55 -29.13
C ALA A 27 11.34 -17.63 -29.29
N THR A 28 10.63 -17.92 -28.20
CA THR A 28 9.23 -17.53 -28.09
C THR A 28 9.23 -16.03 -28.30
N LEU A 29 8.83 -15.60 -29.50
CA LEU A 29 8.41 -14.23 -29.73
C LEU A 29 7.36 -13.96 -28.65
N ALA A 30 7.70 -13.14 -27.66
CA ALA A 30 6.71 -12.61 -26.75
C ALA A 30 5.63 -12.00 -27.66
N ALA A 31 4.39 -12.50 -27.54
CA ALA A 31 3.29 -11.97 -28.32
C ALA A 31 3.26 -10.46 -28.12
N GLU A 32 3.33 -9.70 -29.21
CA GLU A 32 3.32 -8.24 -29.17
C GLU A 32 2.08 -7.79 -28.39
N ALA A 33 2.25 -6.86 -27.44
CA ALA A 33 1.14 -6.38 -26.63
C ALA A 33 0.02 -5.84 -27.55
N PRO A 34 -1.26 -6.17 -27.27
CA PRO A 34 -2.35 -5.80 -28.16
C PRO A 34 -2.44 -4.27 -28.28
N ASN A 35 -2.58 -3.79 -29.52
CA ASN A 35 -2.82 -2.39 -29.86
C ASN A 35 -4.27 -2.15 -30.31
N PHE A 36 -4.70 -0.89 -30.26
CA PHE A 36 -6.07 -0.52 -30.56
C PHE A 36 -6.48 -0.88 -31.99
N GLU A 37 -5.71 -0.45 -32.99
CA GLU A 37 -6.05 -0.60 -34.41
C GLU A 37 -6.28 -2.05 -34.83
N GLN A 38 -5.38 -2.96 -34.42
CA GLN A 38 -5.39 -4.35 -34.87
C GLN A 38 -6.26 -5.24 -33.99
N HIS A 39 -6.30 -5.00 -32.68
CA HIS A 39 -6.85 -5.96 -31.71
C HIS A 39 -8.15 -5.49 -31.06
N VAL A 40 -8.25 -4.21 -30.69
CA VAL A 40 -9.41 -3.68 -29.93
C VAL A 40 -10.49 -3.11 -30.84
N SER A 41 -10.10 -2.42 -31.92
CA SER A 41 -11.03 -1.80 -32.88
C SER A 41 -12.02 -2.80 -33.48
N PRO A 42 -11.64 -4.05 -33.84
CA PRO A 42 -12.61 -5.04 -34.31
C PRO A 42 -13.69 -5.37 -33.27
N ILE A 43 -13.30 -5.53 -32.00
CA ILE A 43 -14.21 -5.83 -30.89
C ILE A 43 -15.18 -4.66 -30.68
N PHE A 44 -14.66 -3.43 -30.63
CA PHE A 44 -15.49 -2.24 -30.44
C PHE A 44 -16.43 -2.00 -31.62
N LYS A 45 -15.99 -2.21 -32.85
CA LYS A 45 -16.86 -2.12 -34.04
C LYS A 45 -18.01 -3.12 -34.00
N GLN A 46 -17.76 -4.32 -33.49
CA GLN A 46 -18.76 -5.37 -33.41
C GLN A 46 -19.79 -5.14 -32.29
N HIS A 47 -19.35 -4.61 -31.14
CA HIS A 47 -20.17 -4.61 -29.92
C HIS A 47 -20.56 -3.23 -29.39
N CYS A 48 -19.80 -2.17 -29.70
CA CYS A 48 -19.86 -0.89 -29.00
C CYS A 48 -20.20 0.29 -29.92
N VAL A 49 -19.59 0.35 -31.11
CA VAL A 49 -19.65 1.50 -32.03
C VAL A 49 -21.07 1.74 -32.57
N ALA A 50 -21.98 0.78 -32.46
CA ALA A 50 -23.39 1.00 -32.80
C ALA A 50 -24.04 2.13 -31.97
N CYS A 51 -23.59 2.35 -30.73
CA CYS A 51 -24.11 3.38 -29.81
C CYS A 51 -23.03 4.32 -29.24
N HIS A 52 -21.76 4.07 -29.56
CA HIS A 52 -20.60 4.85 -29.09
C HIS A 52 -19.73 5.24 -30.27
N ASN A 53 -20.25 6.11 -31.13
CA ASN A 53 -19.58 6.63 -32.31
C ASN A 53 -19.72 8.17 -32.39
N PRO A 54 -19.05 8.85 -33.34
CA PRO A 54 -19.09 10.32 -33.42
C PRO A 54 -20.48 10.91 -33.66
N ASP A 55 -21.38 10.18 -34.33
CA ASP A 55 -22.74 10.63 -34.66
C ASP A 55 -23.75 10.29 -33.56
N ASP A 56 -23.49 9.22 -32.81
CA ASP A 56 -24.31 8.70 -31.73
C ASP A 56 -23.40 8.31 -30.54
N ALA A 57 -23.13 9.30 -29.69
CA ALA A 57 -22.21 9.20 -28.55
C ALA A 57 -23.01 9.08 -27.25
N GLU A 58 -23.66 7.94 -27.03
CA GLU A 58 -24.38 7.69 -25.79
C GLU A 58 -23.45 7.85 -24.58
N ALA A 59 -23.96 8.53 -23.53
CA ALA A 59 -23.17 9.00 -22.38
C ALA A 59 -21.95 9.89 -22.75
N GLY A 60 -21.93 10.48 -23.95
CA GLY A 60 -20.82 11.29 -24.46
C GLY A 60 -19.56 10.48 -24.75
N LEU A 61 -19.67 9.18 -25.01
CA LEU A 61 -18.54 8.28 -25.26
C LEU A 61 -18.45 7.88 -26.74
N ASP A 62 -17.25 8.00 -27.31
CA ASP A 62 -16.90 7.50 -28.65
C ASP A 62 -15.76 6.47 -28.55
N LEU A 63 -16.01 5.26 -29.08
CA LEU A 63 -15.07 4.14 -29.09
C LEU A 63 -14.60 3.78 -30.51
N SER A 64 -14.85 4.63 -31.49
CA SER A 64 -14.48 4.40 -32.89
C SER A 64 -12.97 4.50 -33.15
N THR A 65 -12.25 5.27 -32.31
CA THR A 65 -10.79 5.49 -32.41
C THR A 65 -10.12 5.41 -31.05
N ALA A 66 -8.80 5.13 -31.03
CA ALA A 66 -8.00 5.11 -29.80
C ALA A 66 -8.03 6.47 -29.09
N GLN A 67 -7.92 7.55 -29.86
CA GLN A 67 -7.94 8.92 -29.33
C GLN A 67 -9.29 9.27 -28.68
N ALA A 68 -10.39 8.83 -29.28
CA ALA A 68 -11.72 9.03 -28.72
C ALA A 68 -11.94 8.22 -27.43
N ALA A 69 -11.50 6.97 -27.41
CA ALA A 69 -11.54 6.15 -26.19
C ALA A 69 -10.73 6.78 -25.05
N LEU A 70 -9.57 7.37 -25.36
CA LEU A 70 -8.72 8.11 -24.42
C LEU A 70 -9.34 9.44 -23.96
N ALA A 71 -10.14 10.10 -24.81
CA ALA A 71 -10.82 11.35 -24.46
C ALA A 71 -11.88 11.14 -23.36
N GLY A 72 -12.32 9.90 -23.16
CA GLY A 72 -13.27 9.55 -22.11
C GLY A 72 -14.72 9.76 -22.54
N SER A 73 -15.61 9.73 -21.55
CA SER A 73 -17.04 10.02 -21.70
C SER A 73 -17.39 11.34 -21.00
N SER A 74 -18.67 11.70 -21.02
CA SER A 74 -19.17 12.82 -20.19
C SER A 74 -18.90 12.63 -18.68
N GLY A 75 -18.67 11.40 -18.23
CA GLY A 75 -18.31 11.05 -16.86
C GLY A 75 -16.80 11.04 -16.55
N GLY A 76 -15.95 11.38 -17.54
CA GLY A 76 -14.49 11.33 -17.43
C GLY A 76 -13.87 10.10 -18.09
N ASP A 77 -12.63 9.78 -17.69
CA ASP A 77 -11.81 8.73 -18.29
C ASP A 77 -12.48 7.35 -18.22
N VAL A 78 -12.64 6.68 -19.37
CA VAL A 78 -13.23 5.32 -19.44
C VAL A 78 -12.17 4.22 -19.46
N VAL A 79 -10.95 4.55 -19.90
CA VAL A 79 -9.79 3.68 -19.90
C VAL A 79 -8.65 4.35 -19.14
N LYS A 80 -7.99 3.59 -18.28
CA LYS A 80 -6.90 4.06 -17.42
C LYS A 80 -5.68 3.21 -17.68
N ALA A 81 -4.68 3.77 -18.35
CA ALA A 81 -3.48 3.04 -18.75
C ALA A 81 -2.85 2.30 -17.56
N GLY A 82 -2.53 1.02 -17.75
CA GLY A 82 -1.96 0.13 -16.73
C GLY A 82 -2.97 -0.39 -15.70
N LEU A 83 -4.21 0.10 -15.70
CA LEU A 83 -5.21 -0.19 -14.66
C LEU A 83 -6.50 -0.79 -15.28
N PRO A 84 -6.44 -1.99 -15.88
CA PRO A 84 -7.61 -2.62 -16.51
C PRO A 84 -8.77 -2.81 -15.51
N ASP A 85 -8.47 -3.29 -14.30
CA ASP A 85 -9.50 -3.63 -13.31
C ASP A 85 -10.12 -2.41 -12.61
N SER A 86 -9.58 -1.21 -12.85
CA SER A 86 -10.12 0.05 -12.33
C SER A 86 -10.64 0.96 -13.45
N SER A 87 -10.55 0.50 -14.70
CA SER A 87 -11.05 1.22 -15.87
C SER A 87 -12.56 1.02 -16.00
N PRO A 88 -13.37 2.10 -16.00
CA PRO A 88 -14.83 2.01 -16.11
C PRO A 88 -15.29 1.13 -17.27
N LEU A 89 -14.60 1.18 -18.42
CA LEU A 89 -14.93 0.36 -19.58
C LEU A 89 -14.92 -1.13 -19.27
N VAL A 90 -13.87 -1.64 -18.61
CA VAL A 90 -13.76 -3.06 -18.22
C VAL A 90 -14.81 -3.40 -17.16
N LEU A 91 -15.05 -2.50 -16.21
CA LEU A 91 -16.06 -2.71 -15.16
C LEU A 91 -17.48 -2.81 -15.73
N THR A 92 -17.82 -2.00 -16.74
CA THR A 92 -19.08 -2.13 -17.50
C THR A 92 -19.17 -3.43 -18.30
N MET A 93 -18.09 -3.81 -19.01
CA MET A 93 -18.05 -5.02 -19.84
C MET A 93 -18.10 -6.33 -19.04
N THR A 94 -17.71 -6.27 -17.76
CA THR A 94 -17.71 -7.40 -16.83
C THR A 94 -18.93 -7.39 -15.90
N HIS A 95 -19.89 -6.48 -16.11
CA HIS A 95 -21.12 -6.34 -15.33
C HIS A 95 -20.83 -6.19 -13.82
N HIS A 96 -19.89 -5.33 -13.47
CA HIS A 96 -19.62 -5.01 -12.07
C HIS A 96 -20.87 -4.38 -11.43
N GLU A 97 -21.22 -4.80 -10.20
CA GLU A 97 -22.48 -4.44 -9.51
C GLU A 97 -22.73 -2.91 -9.43
N ASP A 98 -21.66 -2.12 -9.38
CA ASP A 98 -21.71 -0.65 -9.26
C ASP A 98 -21.67 0.10 -10.60
N TYR A 99 -21.64 -0.60 -11.74
CA TYR A 99 -21.50 0.00 -13.07
C TYR A 99 -22.64 -0.43 -14.00
N PRO A 100 -23.05 0.42 -14.96
CA PRO A 100 -24.09 0.05 -15.91
C PRO A 100 -23.65 -1.15 -16.76
N GLU A 101 -24.51 -2.15 -16.89
CA GLU A 101 -24.20 -3.34 -17.68
C GLU A 101 -24.11 -3.01 -19.16
N MET A 102 -22.99 -3.37 -19.79
CA MET A 102 -22.79 -3.20 -21.22
C MET A 102 -22.31 -4.51 -21.85
N PRO A 103 -22.98 -5.02 -22.90
CA PRO A 103 -24.08 -4.38 -23.63
C PRO A 103 -25.44 -4.46 -22.88
N PRO A 104 -26.32 -3.46 -23.00
CA PRO A 104 -27.55 -3.40 -22.19
C PRO A 104 -28.45 -4.61 -22.42
N ASN A 105 -28.90 -5.23 -21.33
CA ASN A 105 -29.79 -6.41 -21.35
C ASN A 105 -29.24 -7.60 -22.17
N LYS A 106 -27.93 -7.69 -22.37
CA LYS A 106 -27.25 -8.79 -23.06
C LYS A 106 -26.23 -9.44 -22.12
N PRO A 107 -25.83 -10.71 -22.36
CA PRO A 107 -24.73 -11.29 -21.62
C PRO A 107 -23.40 -10.57 -21.93
N MET A 108 -22.43 -10.75 -21.03
CA MET A 108 -21.06 -10.27 -21.21
C MET A 108 -20.46 -10.74 -22.55
N LEU A 109 -19.52 -9.95 -23.07
CA LEU A 109 -18.69 -10.37 -24.20
C LEU A 109 -17.91 -11.65 -23.87
N ALA A 110 -17.34 -12.30 -24.88
CA ALA A 110 -16.53 -13.49 -24.64
C ALA A 110 -15.32 -13.12 -23.78
N ALA A 111 -14.98 -13.97 -22.80
CA ALA A 111 -13.87 -13.73 -21.88
C ALA A 111 -12.52 -13.46 -22.61
N LYS A 112 -12.34 -14.03 -23.80
CA LYS A 112 -11.16 -13.79 -24.65
C LYS A 112 -11.11 -12.35 -25.18
N GLU A 113 -12.25 -11.78 -25.56
CA GLU A 113 -12.36 -10.41 -26.07
C GLU A 113 -12.17 -9.39 -24.96
N ILE A 114 -12.79 -9.63 -23.79
CA ILE A 114 -12.56 -8.83 -22.59
C ILE A 114 -11.08 -8.83 -22.23
N LYS A 115 -10.44 -10.00 -22.27
CA LYS A 115 -9.00 -10.13 -21.99
C LYS A 115 -8.13 -9.32 -22.96
N VAL A 116 -8.46 -9.27 -24.25
CA VAL A 116 -7.73 -8.42 -25.22
C VAL A 116 -7.82 -6.94 -24.83
N VAL A 117 -8.99 -6.48 -24.41
CA VAL A 117 -9.17 -5.09 -23.95
C VAL A 117 -8.42 -4.83 -22.65
N GLN A 118 -8.45 -5.77 -21.70
CA GLN A 118 -7.67 -5.69 -20.45
C GLN A 118 -6.16 -5.63 -20.73
N ASP A 119 -5.67 -6.52 -21.61
CA ASP A 119 -4.25 -6.59 -21.97
C ASP A 119 -3.81 -5.32 -22.73
N TRP A 120 -4.68 -4.70 -23.54
CA TRP A 120 -4.40 -3.41 -24.21
C TRP A 120 -4.32 -2.26 -23.20
N ILE A 121 -5.22 -2.22 -22.22
CA ILE A 121 -5.18 -1.24 -21.13
C ILE A 121 -3.91 -1.44 -20.30
N ALA A 122 -3.62 -2.67 -19.90
CA ALA A 122 -2.41 -3.03 -19.16
C ALA A 122 -1.12 -2.68 -19.92
N GLY A 123 -1.10 -2.88 -21.24
CA GLY A 123 0.02 -2.54 -22.12
C GLY A 123 0.20 -1.05 -22.40
N GLY A 124 -0.65 -0.17 -21.82
CA GLY A 124 -0.48 1.27 -21.94
C GLY A 124 -1.25 1.93 -23.08
N LEU A 125 -2.38 1.35 -23.50
CA LEU A 125 -3.30 1.97 -24.45
C LEU A 125 -2.66 2.32 -25.80
N LEU A 126 -1.79 1.44 -26.30
CA LEU A 126 -1.11 1.61 -27.58
C LEU A 126 -2.11 1.78 -28.72
N ALA A 127 -2.02 2.88 -29.48
CA ALA A 127 -2.89 3.12 -30.62
C ALA A 127 -2.61 2.13 -31.77
N SER A 128 -1.33 1.90 -32.05
CA SER A 128 -0.83 1.05 -33.13
C SER A 128 0.42 0.27 -32.70
N ALA A 129 0.86 -0.69 -33.52
CA ALA A 129 2.11 -1.42 -33.30
C ALA A 129 3.30 -0.44 -33.23
N GLY A 130 4.04 -0.47 -32.12
CA GLY A 130 5.14 0.47 -31.84
C GLY A 130 4.71 1.90 -31.45
N GLY A 131 3.43 2.14 -31.14
CA GLY A 131 2.94 3.43 -30.65
C GLY A 131 3.52 3.84 -29.28
N GLN A 132 3.31 5.10 -28.89
CA GLN A 132 3.71 5.58 -27.55
C GLN A 132 2.76 5.07 -26.47
N SER A 133 3.32 4.38 -25.48
CA SER A 133 2.59 3.94 -24.29
C SER A 133 2.16 5.13 -23.43
N GLN A 134 0.95 5.03 -22.87
CA GLN A 134 0.38 5.97 -21.90
C GLN A 134 0.61 5.54 -20.44
N LEU A 135 1.42 4.51 -20.20
CA LEU A 135 1.77 4.10 -18.83
C LEU A 135 2.50 5.22 -18.10
N ARG A 136 2.20 5.36 -16.81
CA ARG A 136 2.93 6.28 -15.93
C ARG A 136 4.29 5.67 -15.61
N GLU A 137 5.35 6.44 -15.78
CA GLU A 137 6.69 6.02 -15.36
C GLU A 137 6.78 5.95 -13.83
N MET A 138 7.32 4.84 -13.34
CA MET A 138 7.66 4.63 -11.94
C MET A 138 9.18 4.79 -11.80
N THR A 139 9.62 5.70 -10.94
CA THR A 139 11.03 6.15 -10.90
C THR A 139 11.64 5.99 -9.51
N PHE A 140 11.80 4.75 -9.04
CA PHE A 140 12.53 4.43 -7.82
C PHE A 140 13.20 3.05 -7.88
N GLU A 141 14.20 2.82 -7.02
CA GLU A 141 14.95 1.57 -6.98
C GLU A 141 14.29 0.51 -6.08
N ILE A 142 14.22 -0.72 -6.60
CA ILE A 142 13.79 -1.95 -5.88
C ILE A 142 15.02 -2.70 -5.33
N ALA A 143 16.14 -1.99 -5.16
CA ALA A 143 17.45 -2.59 -4.87
C ALA A 143 17.43 -3.45 -3.60
N ALA A 144 18.26 -4.49 -3.54
CA ALA A 144 18.37 -5.43 -2.41
C ALA A 144 18.69 -4.78 -1.03
N GLY A 145 19.06 -3.51 -0.99
CA GLY A 145 19.25 -2.71 0.23
C GLY A 145 18.00 -1.97 0.72
N SER A 146 16.84 -2.11 0.05
CA SER A 146 15.59 -1.42 0.40
C SER A 146 15.03 -1.83 1.77
N SER A 147 15.40 -3.00 2.27
CA SER A 147 15.03 -3.51 3.59
C SER A 147 16.02 -3.14 4.69
N GLN A 148 17.17 -2.54 4.34
CA GLN A 148 18.24 -2.22 5.27
C GLN A 148 18.41 -0.71 5.46
N ARG A 149 19.16 -0.33 6.50
CA ARG A 149 19.58 1.05 6.67
C ARG A 149 20.46 1.46 5.48
N PRO A 150 20.10 2.51 4.72
CA PRO A 150 20.93 2.97 3.61
C PRO A 150 22.21 3.63 4.12
N GLU A 151 23.26 3.61 3.29
CA GLU A 151 24.52 4.33 3.59
C GLU A 151 24.26 5.83 3.80
N GLN A 152 23.45 6.41 2.92
CA GLN A 152 22.96 7.77 3.05
C GLN A 152 21.50 7.75 3.52
N VAL A 153 21.30 8.18 4.77
CA VAL A 153 19.96 8.36 5.34
C VAL A 153 19.27 9.51 4.62
N ALA A 154 18.10 9.24 4.04
CA ALA A 154 17.31 10.25 3.36
C ALA A 154 16.81 11.31 4.36
N PHE A 155 16.97 12.57 3.99
CA PHE A 155 16.45 13.71 4.73
C PHE A 155 16.00 14.77 3.73
N PRO A 156 14.85 15.43 3.94
CA PRO A 156 14.37 16.49 3.07
C PRO A 156 15.39 17.62 2.89
N VAL A 157 15.77 17.91 1.64
CA VAL A 157 16.65 19.04 1.31
C VAL A 157 15.91 20.02 0.40
N GLY A 158 15.78 21.27 0.83
CA GLY A 158 15.19 22.34 0.00
C GLY A 158 13.69 22.21 -0.25
N TRP A 159 12.97 21.45 0.59
CA TRP A 159 11.52 21.35 0.50
C TRP A 159 10.87 22.72 0.75
N PRO A 160 9.74 23.01 0.09
CA PRO A 160 8.99 24.22 0.37
C PRO A 160 8.51 24.18 1.83
N VAL A 161 8.80 25.26 2.55
CA VAL A 161 8.29 25.49 3.90
C VAL A 161 7.15 26.51 3.76
N PRO A 162 5.91 26.16 4.13
CA PRO A 162 4.81 27.11 4.15
C PRO A 162 5.17 28.34 4.98
N VAL A 163 4.78 29.52 4.50
CA VAL A 163 5.03 30.81 5.18
C VAL A 163 4.36 30.87 6.56
N ASN A 164 3.43 29.94 6.84
CA ASN A 164 2.90 29.65 8.17
C ASN A 164 3.18 28.17 8.53
N PRO A 165 4.25 27.90 9.30
CA PRO A 165 4.72 26.54 9.57
C PRO A 165 3.85 25.76 10.58
N GLN A 166 2.93 26.45 11.24
CA GLN A 166 1.89 25.80 12.02
C GLN A 166 0.69 25.57 11.10
N PRO A 167 0.02 24.39 11.13
CA PRO A 167 -1.39 24.40 10.81
C PRO A 167 -2.01 25.36 11.84
N ASN A 168 -2.36 26.58 11.40
CA ASN A 168 -3.03 27.65 12.16
C ASN A 168 -2.16 28.75 12.80
N ALA A 169 -1.78 29.75 12.01
CA ALA A 169 -2.03 31.12 12.47
C ALA A 169 -3.52 31.45 12.29
N GLY A 170 -4.37 30.87 13.15
CA GLY A 170 -5.78 31.25 13.28
C GLY A 170 -6.82 30.35 12.58
N LYS A 171 -7.37 29.43 13.38
CA LYS A 171 -8.81 29.05 13.49
C LYS A 171 -9.32 27.69 13.01
N ILE A 172 -8.59 26.81 12.33
CA ILE A 172 -9.07 25.41 12.17
C ILE A 172 -7.92 24.40 12.29
N ALA A 173 -7.74 23.86 13.50
CA ALA A 173 -6.91 22.69 13.79
C ALA A 173 -7.13 21.57 12.76
N SER A 174 -6.06 21.07 12.13
CA SER A 174 -6.12 19.90 11.25
C SER A 174 -5.73 18.67 12.06
N PRO A 175 -6.65 17.72 12.31
CA PRO A 175 -6.36 16.56 13.13
C PRO A 175 -5.22 15.71 12.54
N ALA A 176 -4.36 15.17 13.41
CA ALA A 176 -3.27 14.28 13.01
C ALA A 176 -3.80 12.86 12.69
N ILE A 177 -4.61 12.74 11.64
CA ILE A 177 -5.29 11.49 11.24
C ILE A 177 -4.34 10.43 10.67
N ALA A 178 -3.17 10.83 10.17
CA ALA A 178 -2.11 9.92 9.77
C ALA A 178 -0.74 10.46 10.19
N MET A 179 0.12 9.55 10.64
CA MET A 179 1.50 9.86 11.00
C MET A 179 2.42 8.69 10.67
N ALA A 180 3.65 9.00 10.30
CA ALA A 180 4.72 8.02 10.11
C ALA A 180 6.04 8.58 10.61
N ALA A 181 6.78 7.80 11.40
CA ALA A 181 8.14 8.13 11.79
C ALA A 181 9.13 7.51 10.79
N SER A 182 10.17 8.26 10.41
CA SER A 182 11.27 7.71 9.63
C SER A 182 12.03 6.67 10.47
N PRO A 183 12.37 5.49 9.90
CA PRO A 183 13.13 4.48 10.63
C PRO A 183 14.56 4.93 10.98
N TRP A 184 15.16 5.81 10.18
CA TRP A 184 16.59 6.13 10.25
C TRP A 184 16.90 7.61 10.45
N ALA A 185 15.95 8.50 10.19
CA ALA A 185 16.10 9.94 10.40
C ALA A 185 15.26 10.39 11.60
N ASN A 186 15.67 11.48 12.24
CA ASN A 186 14.81 12.17 13.21
C ASN A 186 13.78 13.02 12.46
N LEU A 187 12.75 12.33 11.95
CA LEU A 187 11.80 12.88 11.00
C LEU A 187 10.44 12.20 11.20
N ILE A 188 9.38 13.00 11.24
CA ILE A 188 8.01 12.51 11.32
C ILE A 188 7.15 13.21 10.28
N ALA A 189 6.44 12.42 9.47
CA ALA A 189 5.45 12.90 8.52
C ALA A 189 4.08 12.89 9.19
N VAL A 190 3.32 13.97 8.99
CA VAL A 190 1.99 14.17 9.58
C VAL A 190 1.04 14.68 8.51
N SER A 191 -0.17 14.13 8.48
CA SER A 191 -1.22 14.56 7.57
C SER A 191 -1.69 15.98 7.88
N GLY A 192 -1.80 16.82 6.85
CA GLY A 192 -2.60 18.03 6.83
C GLY A 192 -3.78 17.90 5.86
N HIS A 193 -4.54 18.98 5.70
CA HIS A 193 -5.57 19.04 4.67
C HIS A 193 -4.93 19.02 3.28
N ARG A 194 -5.10 17.92 2.54
CA ARG A 194 -4.53 17.69 1.20
C ARG A 194 -3.02 17.95 1.10
N SER A 195 -2.31 17.72 2.18
CA SER A 195 -0.88 17.98 2.29
C SER A 195 -0.26 17.07 3.35
N VAL A 196 1.06 16.94 3.31
CA VAL A 196 1.84 16.20 4.31
C VAL A 196 2.94 17.12 4.80
N SER A 197 3.00 17.34 6.11
CA SER A 197 4.04 18.15 6.75
C SER A 197 5.06 17.26 7.44
N LEU A 198 6.34 17.58 7.27
CA LEU A 198 7.44 16.83 7.88
C LEU A 198 8.06 17.66 8.99
N TYR A 199 8.17 17.06 10.16
CA TYR A 199 8.75 17.67 11.35
C TYR A 199 10.00 16.92 11.78
N GLY A 200 10.99 17.66 12.27
CA GLY A 200 12.22 17.12 12.84
C GLY A 200 12.26 17.27 14.36
N ASP A 201 13.47 17.43 14.89
CA ASP A 201 13.72 17.69 16.31
C ASP A 201 13.01 18.96 16.83
N LYS A 202 12.96 19.09 18.17
CA LYS A 202 12.38 20.27 18.81
C LYS A 202 13.02 21.57 18.31
N ASP A 203 12.19 22.58 18.05
CA ASP A 203 12.64 23.96 17.87
C ASP A 203 13.07 24.59 19.21
N SER A 204 13.49 25.86 19.16
CA SER A 204 13.90 26.61 20.36
C SER A 204 12.81 26.77 21.41
N ASP A 205 11.54 26.64 21.01
CA ASP A 205 10.37 26.81 21.87
C ASP A 205 9.82 25.46 22.38
N GLY A 206 10.49 24.35 22.04
CA GLY A 206 10.11 22.99 22.43
C GLY A 206 9.05 22.34 21.55
N GLY A 207 8.57 23.04 20.50
CA GLY A 207 7.64 22.56 19.49
C GLY A 207 8.33 21.74 18.41
N ALA A 208 7.58 20.99 17.61
CA ALA A 208 8.15 20.21 16.51
C ALA A 208 8.64 21.14 15.38
N LYS A 209 9.93 21.10 15.02
CA LYS A 209 10.46 21.96 13.95
C LYS A 209 9.93 21.51 12.59
N LEU A 210 9.18 22.35 11.90
CA LEU A 210 8.77 22.08 10.52
C LEU A 210 9.99 22.09 9.59
N ILE A 211 10.18 21.00 8.85
CA ILE A 211 11.25 20.82 7.85
C ILE A 211 10.76 21.20 6.45
N GLY A 212 9.49 20.88 6.14
CA GLY A 212 8.87 21.19 4.85
C GLY A 212 7.52 20.50 4.68
N SER A 213 6.86 20.76 3.57
CA SER A 213 5.57 20.14 3.23
C SER A 213 5.50 19.64 1.79
N LEU A 214 4.70 18.60 1.58
CA LEU A 214 4.31 18.08 0.28
C LEU A 214 2.83 18.37 0.04
N ASP A 215 2.50 18.78 -1.17
CA ASP A 215 1.12 18.84 -1.61
C ASP A 215 0.64 17.44 -2.01
N PHE A 216 -0.57 17.10 -1.58
CA PHE A 216 -1.26 15.88 -1.99
C PHE A 216 -2.59 16.25 -2.66
N PRO A 217 -2.55 16.66 -3.94
CA PRO A 217 -3.72 17.16 -4.65
C PRO A 217 -4.77 16.06 -4.93
N ASP A 218 -4.51 14.80 -4.63
CA ASP A 218 -5.45 13.70 -4.85
C ASP A 218 -6.60 13.67 -3.82
N GLY A 219 -6.46 14.32 -2.66
CA GLY A 219 -7.52 14.40 -1.65
C GLY A 219 -7.01 14.43 -0.22
N ASP A 220 -7.84 13.97 0.72
CA ASP A 220 -7.50 13.91 2.13
C ASP A 220 -6.62 12.68 2.42
N VAL A 221 -5.55 12.90 3.18
CA VAL A 221 -4.59 11.85 3.56
C VAL A 221 -5.20 10.97 4.65
N GLN A 222 -5.23 9.66 4.46
CA GLN A 222 -5.78 8.68 5.40
C GLN A 222 -4.70 7.86 6.11
N ASP A 223 -3.57 7.61 5.44
CA ASP A 223 -2.44 6.86 6.01
C ASP A 223 -1.10 7.36 5.45
N LEU A 224 -0.06 7.23 6.26
CA LEU A 224 1.31 7.59 5.92
C LEU A 224 2.23 6.44 6.34
N ARG A 225 3.21 6.12 5.49
CA ARG A 225 4.24 5.12 5.80
C ARG A 225 5.56 5.49 5.15
N PHE A 226 6.66 5.37 5.89
CA PHE A 226 7.99 5.35 5.29
C PHE A 226 8.31 3.93 4.83
N SER A 227 9.07 3.80 3.74
CA SER A 227 9.69 2.53 3.40
C SER A 227 10.68 2.08 4.47
N ALA A 228 11.04 0.79 4.48
CA ALA A 228 11.96 0.22 5.47
C ALA A 228 13.33 0.92 5.48
N ASN A 229 13.88 1.27 4.30
CA ASN A 229 15.09 2.07 4.17
C ASN A 229 14.88 3.58 4.40
N GLY A 230 13.65 4.05 4.59
CA GLY A 230 13.29 5.45 4.83
C GLY A 230 13.49 6.40 3.65
N GLN A 231 13.79 5.89 2.46
CA GLN A 231 13.98 6.72 1.25
C GLN A 231 12.67 7.14 0.60
N LEU A 232 11.61 6.37 0.79
CA LEU A 232 10.29 6.63 0.21
C LEU A 232 9.28 6.96 1.31
N LEU A 233 8.36 7.86 0.99
CA LEU A 233 7.19 8.18 1.79
C LEU A 233 5.92 7.87 0.98
N LEU A 234 5.15 6.92 1.48
CA LEU A 234 3.83 6.57 0.96
C LEU A 234 2.77 7.46 1.61
N VAL A 235 1.90 7.98 0.75
CA VAL A 235 0.76 8.81 1.11
C VAL A 235 -0.48 8.17 0.51
N ALA A 236 -1.31 7.57 1.35
CA ALA A 236 -2.58 7.00 0.95
C ALA A 236 -3.70 7.97 1.28
N GLY A 237 -4.63 8.16 0.35
CA GLY A 237 -5.78 9.01 0.60
C GLY A 237 -6.65 9.18 -0.63
N GLY A 238 -7.47 10.22 -0.62
CA GLY A 238 -8.38 10.49 -1.72
C GLY A 238 -9.55 11.39 -1.35
N ILE A 239 -10.50 11.52 -2.27
CA ILE A 239 -11.76 12.21 -2.06
C ILE A 239 -12.84 11.14 -1.92
N ALA A 240 -13.55 11.17 -0.79
CA ALA A 240 -14.59 10.20 -0.49
C ALA A 240 -15.62 10.10 -1.64
N ALA A 241 -15.97 8.87 -2.01
CA ALA A 241 -16.87 8.52 -3.11
C ALA A 241 -16.51 9.14 -4.48
N LYS A 242 -15.24 9.49 -4.69
CA LYS A 242 -14.77 10.03 -5.97
C LYS A 242 -13.47 9.41 -6.47
N THR A 243 -12.43 9.38 -5.63
CA THR A 243 -11.12 8.84 -6.03
C THR A 243 -10.28 8.49 -4.82
N GLY A 244 -9.50 7.41 -4.90
CA GLY A 244 -8.50 7.03 -3.91
C GLY A 244 -7.21 6.58 -4.57
N LYS A 245 -6.08 7.10 -4.09
CA LYS A 245 -4.75 6.84 -4.65
C LYS A 245 -3.72 6.68 -3.56
N VAL A 246 -2.65 5.97 -3.90
CA VAL A 246 -1.41 5.96 -3.14
C VAL A 246 -0.34 6.67 -3.94
N ALA A 247 0.18 7.76 -3.42
CA ALA A 247 1.34 8.45 -3.98
C ALA A 247 2.60 8.03 -3.23
N ILE A 248 3.69 7.83 -3.95
CA ILE A 248 5.00 7.55 -3.38
C ILE A 248 5.90 8.74 -3.71
N PHE A 249 6.51 9.30 -2.68
CA PHE A 249 7.43 10.42 -2.78
C PHE A 249 8.83 9.99 -2.38
N ASP A 250 9.82 10.48 -3.11
CA ASP A 250 11.21 10.41 -2.69
C ASP A 250 11.45 11.42 -1.55
N VAL A 251 11.97 10.95 -0.42
CA VAL A 251 12.09 11.74 0.81
C VAL A 251 13.17 12.82 0.69
N ALA A 252 14.23 12.58 -0.08
CA ALA A 252 15.31 13.56 -0.23
C ALA A 252 14.87 14.77 -1.07
N THR A 253 14.22 14.49 -2.20
CA THR A 253 13.85 15.49 -3.21
C THR A 253 12.43 16.02 -3.08
N GLY A 254 11.54 15.30 -2.39
CA GLY A 254 10.12 15.62 -2.29
C GLY A 254 9.34 15.38 -3.60
N LYS A 255 9.98 14.76 -4.60
CA LYS A 255 9.33 14.47 -5.88
C LYS A 255 8.47 13.22 -5.75
N ARG A 256 7.29 13.28 -6.36
CA ARG A 256 6.43 12.11 -6.54
C ARG A 256 7.06 11.18 -7.59
N VAL A 257 7.42 9.98 -7.17
CA VAL A 257 8.10 8.97 -8.01
C VAL A 257 7.16 7.89 -8.54
N ALA A 258 6.01 7.70 -7.89
CA ALA A 258 5.00 6.74 -8.33
C ALA A 258 3.60 7.12 -7.84
N THR A 259 2.60 6.54 -8.53
CA THR A 259 1.20 6.57 -8.11
C THR A 259 0.59 5.22 -8.38
N LEU A 260 -0.06 4.65 -7.38
CA LEU A 260 -0.67 3.33 -7.43
C LEU A 260 -2.14 3.38 -7.01
N GLY A 261 -2.90 2.43 -7.54
CA GLY A 261 -4.35 2.39 -7.42
C GLY A 261 -5.04 3.47 -8.27
N ASP A 262 -6.37 3.39 -8.27
CA ASP A 262 -7.29 4.47 -8.65
C ASP A 262 -8.69 4.05 -8.23
N GLU A 263 -8.86 3.92 -6.91
CA GLU A 263 -10.09 3.44 -6.30
C GLU A 263 -11.21 4.47 -6.46
N TYR A 264 -12.46 4.00 -6.48
CA TYR A 264 -13.63 4.87 -6.57
C TYR A 264 -13.84 5.71 -5.29
N ASP A 265 -13.21 5.31 -4.18
CA ASP A 265 -13.34 5.94 -2.88
C ASP A 265 -11.95 6.02 -2.23
N ALA A 266 -11.82 6.79 -1.15
CA ALA A 266 -10.53 7.03 -0.51
C ALA A 266 -9.86 5.73 -0.05
N VAL A 267 -8.56 5.60 -0.33
CA VAL A 267 -7.74 4.50 0.19
C VAL A 267 -7.51 4.74 1.67
N LEU A 268 -7.95 3.80 2.52
CA LEU A 268 -7.92 3.98 3.98
C LEU A 268 -6.55 3.70 4.58
N SER A 269 -5.80 2.77 3.97
CA SER A 269 -4.48 2.38 4.42
C SER A 269 -3.66 1.85 3.26
N ALA A 270 -2.37 2.12 3.26
CA ALA A 270 -1.44 1.50 2.34
C ALA A 270 -0.08 1.27 3.00
N ASP A 271 0.67 0.32 2.45
CA ASP A 271 2.04 0.04 2.88
C ASP A 271 2.87 -0.48 1.71
N ILE A 272 4.19 -0.38 1.82
CA ILE A 272 5.16 -0.92 0.85
C ILE A 272 5.95 -2.04 1.50
N SER A 273 6.20 -3.12 0.77
CA SER A 273 7.05 -4.21 1.27
C SER A 273 8.48 -3.70 1.50
N ALA A 274 9.19 -4.32 2.45
CA ALA A 274 10.54 -3.90 2.80
C ALA A 274 11.51 -3.95 1.62
N ASP A 275 11.30 -4.88 0.69
CA ASP A 275 12.08 -5.01 -0.55
C ASP A 275 11.64 -4.07 -1.69
N HIS A 276 10.60 -3.25 -1.47
CA HIS A 276 9.94 -2.39 -2.45
C HIS A 276 9.32 -3.13 -3.64
N ARG A 277 9.08 -4.44 -3.58
CA ARG A 277 8.44 -5.17 -4.69
C ARG A 277 6.93 -5.01 -4.73
N TYR A 278 6.29 -4.81 -3.58
CA TYR A 278 4.84 -4.82 -3.45
C TYR A 278 4.33 -3.56 -2.74
N VAL A 279 3.17 -3.08 -3.20
CA VAL A 279 2.40 -2.06 -2.49
C VAL A 279 1.00 -2.59 -2.25
N ALA A 280 0.56 -2.57 -0.99
CA ALA A 280 -0.74 -3.07 -0.59
C ALA A 280 -1.67 -1.93 -0.20
N LEU A 281 -2.96 -2.06 -0.56
CA LEU A 281 -4.01 -1.09 -0.27
C LEU A 281 -5.16 -1.77 0.50
N GLY A 282 -5.63 -1.10 1.55
CA GLY A 282 -6.91 -1.36 2.21
C GLY A 282 -7.98 -0.39 1.74
N THR A 283 -9.09 -0.92 1.23
CA THR A 283 -10.15 -0.14 0.55
C THR A 283 -11.48 -0.18 1.29
N THR A 284 -12.34 0.81 1.04
CA THR A 284 -13.75 0.82 1.50
C THR A 284 -14.61 -0.19 0.74
N SER A 285 -14.16 -0.69 -0.42
CA SER A 285 -14.78 -1.81 -1.13
C SER A 285 -14.52 -3.17 -0.46
N LYS A 286 -13.97 -3.20 0.77
CA LYS A 286 -13.70 -4.41 1.56
C LYS A 286 -12.65 -5.34 0.93
N LEU A 287 -11.84 -4.78 0.04
CA LEU A 287 -10.79 -5.50 -0.66
C LEU A 287 -9.43 -5.11 -0.09
N VAL A 288 -8.55 -6.11 -0.05
CA VAL A 288 -7.10 -5.89 -0.05
C VAL A 288 -6.64 -6.02 -1.50
N LYS A 289 -5.89 -5.03 -1.98
CA LYS A 289 -5.26 -5.08 -3.31
C LYS A 289 -3.76 -5.02 -3.16
N ILE A 290 -3.03 -5.86 -3.89
CA ILE A 290 -1.56 -5.87 -3.90
C ILE A 290 -1.11 -5.59 -5.33
N TYR A 291 -0.26 -4.57 -5.48
CA TYR A 291 0.32 -4.14 -6.73
C TYR A 291 1.79 -4.47 -6.79
N ALA A 292 2.29 -4.80 -7.97
CA ALA A 292 3.72 -4.76 -8.26
C ALA A 292 4.18 -3.31 -8.22
N ALA A 293 5.17 -2.99 -7.40
CA ALA A 293 5.59 -1.61 -7.21
C ALA A 293 6.40 -1.08 -8.41
N GLU A 294 6.96 -1.95 -9.27
CA GLU A 294 7.73 -1.53 -10.45
C GLU A 294 6.85 -1.13 -11.63
N SER A 295 5.84 -1.95 -11.93
CA SER A 295 4.97 -1.80 -13.09
C SER A 295 3.65 -1.12 -12.76
N GLY A 296 3.27 -1.11 -11.48
CA GLY A 296 1.96 -0.69 -11.02
C GLY A 296 0.84 -1.64 -11.40
N GLU A 297 1.18 -2.84 -11.87
CA GLU A 297 0.23 -3.90 -12.19
C GLU A 297 -0.46 -4.40 -10.91
N LEU A 298 -1.78 -4.59 -10.98
CA LEU A 298 -2.52 -5.26 -9.91
C LEU A 298 -2.22 -6.76 -9.95
N LEU A 299 -1.50 -7.25 -8.94
CA LEU A 299 -1.19 -8.68 -8.81
C LEU A 299 -2.35 -9.45 -8.17
N HIS A 300 -2.90 -8.91 -7.08
CA HIS A 300 -3.90 -9.60 -6.27
C HIS A 300 -5.08 -8.71 -5.92
N ARG A 301 -6.30 -9.23 -6.15
CA ARG A 301 -7.57 -8.66 -5.69
C ARG A 301 -8.23 -9.60 -4.69
N ILE A 302 -8.03 -9.35 -3.40
CA ILE A 302 -8.40 -10.28 -2.33
C ILE A 302 -9.73 -9.86 -1.69
N LYS A 303 -10.77 -10.69 -1.87
CA LYS A 303 -12.12 -10.50 -1.29
C LYS A 303 -12.36 -11.50 -0.15
N LYS A 304 -12.19 -11.04 1.08
CA LYS A 304 -12.42 -11.86 2.30
C LYS A 304 -13.00 -11.06 3.47
N HIS A 305 -12.56 -9.81 3.63
CA HIS A 305 -13.06 -8.92 4.68
C HIS A 305 -14.57 -8.65 4.52
N THR A 306 -15.25 -8.46 5.65
CA THR A 306 -16.71 -8.28 5.68
C THR A 306 -17.13 -6.82 5.73
N ASP A 307 -16.18 -5.93 6.03
CA ASP A 307 -16.33 -4.47 6.07
C ASP A 307 -15.05 -3.80 5.57
N TRP A 308 -15.00 -2.46 5.60
CA TRP A 308 -13.87 -1.66 5.12
C TRP A 308 -12.56 -2.11 5.74
N VAL A 309 -11.54 -2.30 4.91
CA VAL A 309 -10.19 -2.63 5.36
C VAL A 309 -9.54 -1.36 5.88
N SER A 310 -9.48 -1.22 7.20
CA SER A 310 -9.04 0.00 7.88
C SER A 310 -7.52 0.11 8.01
N VAL A 311 -6.80 -1.01 7.92
CA VAL A 311 -5.34 -1.03 8.07
C VAL A 311 -4.72 -2.20 7.31
N VAL A 312 -3.57 -1.95 6.66
CA VAL A 312 -2.71 -2.99 6.06
C VAL A 312 -1.25 -2.72 6.43
N ARG A 313 -0.48 -3.76 6.76
CA ARG A 313 0.95 -3.63 7.11
C ARG A 313 1.77 -4.81 6.62
N PHE A 314 2.85 -4.55 5.89
CA PHE A 314 3.81 -5.59 5.58
C PHE A 314 4.62 -5.96 6.82
N SER A 315 4.97 -7.24 6.89
CA SER A 315 5.98 -7.77 7.80
C SER A 315 7.36 -7.17 7.49
N PRO A 316 8.29 -7.15 8.46
CA PRO A 316 9.60 -6.52 8.28
C PRO A 316 10.46 -7.16 7.18
N ASP A 317 10.22 -8.42 6.84
CA ASP A 317 10.89 -9.11 5.73
C ASP A 317 10.14 -8.96 4.39
N GLY A 318 8.95 -8.36 4.40
CA GLY A 318 8.11 -8.14 3.23
C GLY A 318 7.38 -9.38 2.71
N GLN A 319 7.53 -10.55 3.34
CA GLN A 319 6.93 -11.80 2.85
C GLN A 319 5.45 -11.91 3.20
N GLN A 320 5.06 -11.41 4.36
CA GLN A 320 3.67 -11.43 4.81
C GLN A 320 3.04 -10.04 4.83
N LEU A 321 1.75 -9.96 4.54
CA LEU A 321 0.91 -8.78 4.68
C LEU A 321 -0.17 -9.05 5.72
N ALA A 322 -0.26 -8.22 6.76
CA ALA A 322 -1.39 -8.24 7.68
C ALA A 322 -2.44 -7.20 7.27
N SER A 323 -3.72 -7.52 7.44
CA SER A 323 -4.83 -6.59 7.20
C SER A 323 -5.89 -6.69 8.30
N GLY A 324 -6.56 -5.57 8.58
CA GLY A 324 -7.62 -5.45 9.58
C GLY A 324 -8.82 -4.68 9.06
N ASP A 325 -10.04 -5.08 9.43
CA ASP A 325 -11.28 -4.41 9.04
C ASP A 325 -12.08 -3.76 10.18
N ARG A 326 -13.14 -3.04 9.81
CA ARG A 326 -14.07 -2.39 10.72
C ARG A 326 -14.95 -3.33 11.56
N ASN A 327 -15.05 -4.60 11.20
CA ASN A 327 -15.81 -5.62 11.95
C ASN A 327 -14.92 -6.46 12.88
N GLY A 328 -13.62 -6.21 12.91
CA GLY A 328 -12.68 -6.92 13.79
C GLY A 328 -11.95 -8.09 13.11
N GLY A 329 -12.18 -8.33 11.83
CA GLY A 329 -11.45 -9.36 11.08
C GLY A 329 -10.00 -8.95 10.91
N VAL A 330 -9.07 -9.81 11.35
CA VAL A 330 -7.64 -9.68 11.08
C VAL A 330 -7.19 -10.89 10.26
N PHE A 331 -6.47 -10.65 9.17
CA PHE A 331 -5.94 -11.71 8.32
C PHE A 331 -4.47 -11.46 8.01
N VAL A 332 -3.72 -12.54 7.78
CA VAL A 332 -2.35 -12.50 7.29
C VAL A 332 -2.29 -13.24 5.96
N TRP A 333 -1.65 -12.62 4.98
CA TRP A 333 -1.52 -13.07 3.60
C TRP A 333 -0.05 -13.27 3.25
N GLU A 334 0.22 -14.21 2.37
CA GLU A 334 1.50 -14.31 1.69
C GLU A 334 1.54 -13.26 0.57
N ALA A 335 2.53 -12.38 0.58
CA ALA A 335 2.60 -11.21 -0.30
C ALA A 335 2.74 -11.61 -1.78
N GLU A 336 3.56 -12.62 -2.07
CA GLU A 336 3.83 -13.06 -3.44
C GLU A 336 2.61 -13.76 -4.07
N SER A 337 1.94 -14.64 -3.33
CA SER A 337 0.83 -15.45 -3.85
C SER A 337 -0.56 -14.86 -3.60
N GLY A 338 -0.69 -13.90 -2.69
CA GLY A 338 -1.98 -13.40 -2.21
C GLY A 338 -2.76 -14.44 -1.37
N GLY A 339 -2.16 -15.58 -1.07
CA GLY A 339 -2.77 -16.67 -0.32
C GLY A 339 -2.95 -16.33 1.16
N ILE A 340 -4.06 -16.78 1.76
CA ILE A 340 -4.28 -16.61 3.20
C ILE A 340 -3.34 -17.54 4.00
N VAL A 341 -2.61 -16.97 4.95
CA VAL A 341 -1.77 -17.69 5.91
C VAL A 341 -2.54 -17.91 7.21
N TYR A 342 -3.14 -16.84 7.76
CA TYR A 342 -3.87 -16.90 9.03
C TYR A 342 -5.19 -16.10 9.00
N SER A 343 -6.18 -16.62 9.75
CA SER A 343 -7.42 -15.92 10.15
C SER A 343 -7.34 -15.70 11.65
N LEU A 344 -7.28 -14.45 12.08
CA LEU A 344 -6.95 -14.05 13.45
C LEU A 344 -8.19 -13.42 14.11
N ASP A 345 -9.00 -14.25 14.78
CA ASP A 345 -10.36 -13.92 15.17
C ASP A 345 -10.52 -13.62 16.68
N GLU A 346 -10.08 -12.45 17.13
CA GLU A 346 -10.27 -12.03 18.54
C GLU A 346 -11.01 -10.69 18.69
N HIS A 347 -10.76 -9.72 17.81
CA HIS A 347 -11.41 -8.41 17.90
C HIS A 347 -12.92 -8.48 17.64
N LYS A 348 -13.67 -7.64 18.35
CA LYS A 348 -15.14 -7.56 18.23
C LYS A 348 -15.64 -6.25 17.66
N GLN A 349 -14.73 -5.34 17.35
CA GLN A 349 -14.97 -4.03 16.77
C GLN A 349 -13.82 -3.69 15.81
N LYS A 350 -13.92 -2.54 15.16
CA LYS A 350 -12.91 -2.02 14.23
C LYS A 350 -11.48 -2.21 14.72
N VAL A 351 -10.67 -2.84 13.88
CA VAL A 351 -9.21 -2.87 14.01
C VAL A 351 -8.68 -1.48 13.64
N THR A 352 -8.00 -0.84 14.58
CA THR A 352 -7.52 0.54 14.46
C THR A 352 -6.08 0.62 13.98
N ALA A 353 -5.25 -0.36 14.36
CA ALA A 353 -3.85 -0.40 13.98
C ALA A 353 -3.29 -1.82 14.02
N LEU A 354 -2.24 -2.02 13.23
CA LEU A 354 -1.42 -3.23 13.19
C LEU A 354 0.05 -2.79 13.33
N SER A 355 0.84 -3.55 14.08
CA SER A 355 2.28 -3.34 14.18
C SER A 355 3.00 -4.67 14.27
N TRP A 356 3.97 -4.86 13.40
CA TRP A 356 4.89 -5.99 13.48
C TRP A 356 6.00 -5.71 14.47
N ARG A 357 6.42 -6.74 15.20
CA ARG A 357 7.69 -6.70 15.93
C ARG A 357 8.84 -6.69 14.91
N PRO A 358 9.97 -6.01 15.18
CA PRO A 358 11.06 -5.88 14.19
C PRO A 358 11.63 -7.21 13.64
N ASP A 359 11.50 -8.32 14.37
CA ASP A 359 11.92 -9.65 13.93
C ASP A 359 10.88 -10.41 13.11
N GLY A 360 9.68 -9.85 12.91
CA GLY A 360 8.57 -10.45 12.16
C GLY A 360 7.83 -11.58 12.88
N ALA A 361 8.30 -12.03 14.05
CA ALA A 361 7.76 -13.21 14.71
C ALA A 361 6.45 -12.94 15.50
N VAL A 362 6.14 -11.68 15.78
CA VAL A 362 4.90 -11.29 16.48
C VAL A 362 4.21 -10.14 15.76
N LEU A 363 2.92 -10.30 15.54
CA LEU A 363 2.02 -9.24 15.09
C LEU A 363 1.20 -8.73 16.28
N ALA A 364 1.12 -7.43 16.46
CA ALA A 364 0.20 -6.79 17.38
C ALA A 364 -0.97 -6.14 16.61
N SER A 365 -2.20 -6.41 17.04
CA SER A 365 -3.41 -5.76 16.54
C SER A 365 -4.12 -4.98 17.65
N ALA A 366 -4.64 -3.80 17.33
CA ALA A 366 -5.39 -2.94 18.25
C ALA A 366 -6.82 -2.71 17.76
N GLY A 367 -7.77 -2.55 18.68
CA GLY A 367 -9.18 -2.37 18.35
C GLY A 367 -9.95 -1.33 19.19
N GLU A 368 -11.05 -0.85 18.61
CA GLU A 368 -12.05 0.01 19.29
C GLU A 368 -12.78 -0.70 20.44
N ASP A 369 -12.68 -2.03 20.53
CA ASP A 369 -13.12 -2.84 21.67
C ASP A 369 -12.27 -2.61 22.94
N GLY A 370 -11.22 -1.79 22.86
CA GLY A 370 -10.35 -1.43 23.97
C GLY A 370 -9.30 -2.47 24.28
N THR A 371 -9.14 -3.47 23.40
CA THR A 371 -8.11 -4.49 23.50
C THR A 371 -7.02 -4.31 22.45
N PHE A 372 -5.84 -4.81 22.76
CA PHE A 372 -4.89 -5.25 21.74
C PHE A 372 -4.63 -6.74 21.90
N VAL A 373 -4.23 -7.39 20.81
CA VAL A 373 -3.91 -8.81 20.76
C VAL A 373 -2.51 -8.99 20.18
N LEU A 374 -1.73 -9.90 20.78
CA LEU A 374 -0.44 -10.34 20.27
C LEU A 374 -0.57 -11.73 19.67
N TRP A 375 -0.08 -11.89 18.46
CA TRP A 375 -0.20 -13.10 17.66
C TRP A 375 1.19 -13.68 17.38
N ASP A 376 1.38 -14.97 17.59
CA ASP A 376 2.59 -15.68 17.20
C ASP A 376 2.50 -16.00 15.70
N MET A 377 3.48 -15.54 14.91
CA MET A 377 3.49 -15.71 13.46
C MET A 377 4.10 -17.04 13.01
N LYS A 378 4.47 -17.90 13.96
CA LYS A 378 4.85 -19.29 13.69
C LYS A 378 3.63 -20.20 13.49
N ASP A 379 2.57 -20.00 14.27
CA ASP A 379 1.38 -20.86 14.25
C ASP A 379 0.04 -20.09 14.14
N GLY A 380 0.08 -18.76 14.19
CA GLY A 380 -1.09 -17.88 14.07
C GLY A 380 -1.92 -17.78 15.34
N TRP A 381 -1.42 -18.26 16.49
CA TRP A 381 -2.21 -18.28 17.72
C TRP A 381 -2.10 -16.97 18.49
N ALA A 382 -3.20 -16.58 19.14
CA ALA A 382 -3.20 -15.47 20.07
C ALA A 382 -2.38 -15.83 21.31
N MET A 383 -1.22 -15.17 21.47
CA MET A 383 -0.40 -15.29 22.68
C MET A 383 -1.09 -14.61 23.86
N ARG A 384 -1.72 -13.45 23.60
CA ARG A 384 -2.33 -12.62 24.64
C ARG A 384 -3.34 -11.64 24.05
N ALA A 385 -4.51 -11.54 24.66
CA ALA A 385 -5.43 -10.41 24.50
C ALA A 385 -5.45 -9.54 25.76
N VAL A 386 -5.23 -8.23 25.62
CA VAL A 386 -5.07 -7.29 26.75
C VAL A 386 -6.07 -6.15 26.66
N LYS A 387 -6.86 -5.94 27.71
CA LYS A 387 -7.72 -4.75 27.88
C LYS A 387 -6.88 -3.56 28.34
N ALA A 388 -6.40 -2.77 27.37
CA ALA A 388 -5.40 -1.73 27.62
C ALA A 388 -6.00 -0.34 27.90
N HIS A 389 -7.08 0.01 27.21
CA HIS A 389 -7.69 1.34 27.24
C HIS A 389 -9.20 1.22 27.47
N VAL A 390 -9.57 0.69 28.65
CA VAL A 390 -10.96 0.48 29.05
C VAL A 390 -11.28 1.38 30.24
N GLU A 391 -12.07 2.43 30.01
CA GLU A 391 -12.63 3.26 31.08
C GLU A 391 -14.08 2.84 31.38
N LYS A 392 -14.48 2.84 32.66
CA LYS A 392 -15.87 2.61 33.04
C LYS A 392 -16.73 3.70 32.40
N ALA A 393 -17.71 3.29 31.61
CA ALA A 393 -18.63 4.22 30.98
C ALA A 393 -19.38 5.02 32.06
N LEU A 394 -19.21 6.35 32.06
CA LEU A 394 -19.92 7.25 32.99
C LEU A 394 -21.42 7.29 32.70
N THR A 395 -21.80 7.02 31.45
CA THR A 395 -23.19 6.90 31.00
C THR A 395 -23.31 5.79 29.96
N ARG A 396 -24.55 5.35 29.66
CA ARG A 396 -24.81 4.34 28.61
C ARG A 396 -24.31 4.76 27.20
N TYR A 397 -24.00 6.04 27.01
CA TYR A 397 -23.59 6.64 25.74
C TYR A 397 -22.13 7.14 25.71
N SER A 398 -21.43 7.17 26.84
CA SER A 398 -20.05 7.63 26.93
C SER A 398 -19.11 6.45 27.18
N ARG A 399 -18.86 5.65 26.15
CA ARG A 399 -17.78 4.65 26.19
C ARG A 399 -16.48 5.30 25.72
N ARG A 400 -15.58 5.63 26.66
CA ARG A 400 -14.18 6.00 26.38
C ARG A 400 -13.32 4.72 26.35
N THR A 401 -13.70 3.79 25.49
CA THR A 401 -13.00 2.51 25.30
C THR A 401 -12.45 2.46 23.90
N GLY A 402 -11.21 2.02 23.73
CA GLY A 402 -10.62 1.85 22.41
C GLY A 402 -9.12 2.09 22.44
N VAL A 403 -8.36 1.15 21.89
CA VAL A 403 -6.96 1.35 21.56
C VAL A 403 -6.95 2.01 20.18
N LEU A 404 -6.44 3.24 20.10
CA LEU A 404 -6.53 4.05 18.89
C LEU A 404 -5.34 3.82 17.96
N ASP A 405 -4.17 3.55 18.54
CA ASP A 405 -2.98 3.19 17.78
C ASP A 405 -2.06 2.31 18.64
N ILE A 406 -1.23 1.53 17.96
CA ILE A 406 -0.27 0.60 18.57
C ILE A 406 0.99 0.54 17.72
N THR A 407 2.17 0.57 18.36
CA THR A 407 3.44 0.46 17.65
C THR A 407 4.48 -0.28 18.48
N PHE A 408 5.27 -1.13 17.83
CA PHE A 408 6.50 -1.65 18.41
C PHE A 408 7.63 -0.64 18.23
N ALA A 409 8.35 -0.36 19.32
CA ALA A 409 9.63 0.30 19.27
C ALA A 409 10.73 -0.65 18.76
N ALA A 410 11.87 -0.10 18.38
CA ALA A 410 13.00 -0.86 17.84
C ALA A 410 13.59 -1.89 18.84
N ASP A 411 13.41 -1.65 20.14
CA ASP A 411 13.80 -2.57 21.22
C ASP A 411 12.78 -3.69 21.50
N GLY A 412 11.65 -3.69 20.77
CA GLY A 412 10.54 -4.62 20.95
C GLY A 412 9.52 -4.20 22.02
N THR A 413 9.72 -3.06 22.71
CA THR A 413 8.72 -2.50 23.61
C THR A 413 7.48 -2.12 22.82
N LEU A 414 6.31 -2.47 23.33
CA LEU A 414 5.03 -2.15 22.70
C LEU A 414 4.46 -0.87 23.31
N LEU A 415 3.98 0.04 22.48
CA LEU A 415 3.41 1.31 22.90
C LEU A 415 1.96 1.41 22.42
N THR A 416 1.08 1.91 23.27
CA THR A 416 -0.35 2.08 22.95
C THR A 416 -0.86 3.45 23.39
N ILE A 417 -1.77 3.98 22.59
CA ILE A 417 -2.61 5.13 22.93
C ILE A 417 -4.09 4.74 22.81
N GLY A 418 -4.97 5.44 23.51
CA GLY A 418 -6.39 5.13 23.45
C GLY A 418 -7.31 6.27 23.87
N ARG A 419 -8.61 6.01 23.77
CA ARG A 419 -9.68 6.99 24.03
C ARG A 419 -9.70 7.52 25.47
N ASP A 420 -9.05 6.82 26.39
CA ASP A 420 -8.85 7.25 27.78
C ASP A 420 -7.76 8.33 27.92
N ARG A 421 -7.12 8.75 26.81
CA ARG A 421 -6.08 9.79 26.74
C ARG A 421 -4.84 9.45 27.57
N TRP A 422 -4.38 8.22 27.44
CA TRP A 422 -3.14 7.77 28.05
C TRP A 422 -2.20 7.18 27.02
N LEU A 423 -0.91 7.42 27.22
CA LEU A 423 0.17 6.68 26.59
C LEU A 423 0.66 5.60 27.56
N ARG A 424 0.75 4.35 27.10
CA ARG A 424 1.24 3.21 27.90
C ARG A 424 2.32 2.44 27.15
N SER A 425 3.25 1.87 27.91
CA SER A 425 4.22 0.89 27.41
C SER A 425 3.99 -0.49 27.99
N TRP A 426 4.32 -1.50 27.21
CA TRP A 426 4.12 -2.91 27.52
C TRP A 426 5.36 -3.71 27.10
N LYS A 427 5.62 -4.77 27.83
CA LYS A 427 6.62 -5.76 27.44
C LYS A 427 6.18 -6.44 26.15
N VAL A 428 7.16 -7.05 25.48
CA VAL A 428 6.96 -7.87 24.27
C VAL A 428 5.91 -8.97 24.48
N ASP A 429 5.77 -9.49 25.70
CA ASP A 429 4.79 -10.53 26.00
C ASP A 429 3.37 -9.97 26.25
N GLY A 430 3.20 -8.65 26.33
CA GLY A 430 1.97 -7.92 26.63
C GLY A 430 1.77 -7.51 28.10
N GLN A 431 2.77 -7.70 28.99
CA GLN A 431 2.64 -7.27 30.39
C GLN A 431 2.79 -5.74 30.47
N PRO A 432 2.01 -5.05 31.32
CA PRO A 432 2.17 -3.60 31.49
C PRO A 432 3.59 -3.29 32.01
N LEU A 433 4.25 -2.30 31.40
CA LEU A 433 5.51 -1.75 31.89
C LEU A 433 5.24 -0.46 32.65
N LYS A 434 4.77 0.57 31.96
CA LYS A 434 4.63 1.92 32.52
C LYS A 434 3.42 2.62 31.93
N LYS A 435 2.74 3.38 32.78
CA LYS A 435 1.75 4.37 32.37
C LYS A 435 2.51 5.68 32.15
N LEU A 436 2.90 5.94 30.91
CA LEU A 436 3.93 6.94 30.58
C LEU A 436 3.44 8.36 30.81
N ALA A 437 2.31 8.73 30.22
CA ALA A 437 1.80 10.10 30.29
C ALA A 437 0.28 10.16 30.11
N ALA A 438 -0.35 11.09 30.84
CA ALA A 438 -1.70 11.55 30.53
C ALA A 438 -1.61 12.55 29.38
N LEU A 439 -2.56 12.48 28.46
CA LEU A 439 -2.59 13.27 27.24
C LEU A 439 -3.70 14.32 27.36
N GLU A 440 -3.43 15.56 26.97
CA GLU A 440 -4.39 16.66 27.10
C GLU A 440 -5.53 16.51 26.08
N GLY A 441 -5.17 16.40 24.79
CA GLY A 441 -6.06 16.14 23.67
C GLY A 441 -6.45 14.67 23.50
N LEU A 442 -7.40 14.40 22.59
CA LEU A 442 -7.71 13.04 22.16
C LEU A 442 -6.58 12.56 21.22
N PRO A 443 -5.76 11.58 21.62
CA PRO A 443 -4.69 11.11 20.74
C PRO A 443 -5.28 10.36 19.56
N LEU A 444 -4.69 10.53 18.39
CA LEU A 444 -5.13 9.85 17.16
C LEU A 444 -4.07 8.89 16.63
N ARG A 445 -2.80 9.30 16.66
CA ARG A 445 -1.69 8.54 16.07
C ARG A 445 -0.46 8.55 16.95
N LEU A 446 0.27 7.44 16.86
CA LEU A 446 1.47 7.16 17.63
C LEU A 446 2.63 6.87 16.67
N GLY A 447 3.74 7.58 16.85
CA GLY A 447 4.99 7.34 16.15
C GLY A 447 6.12 7.03 17.13
N TYR A 448 7.04 6.18 16.72
CA TYR A 448 8.31 5.96 17.41
C TYR A 448 9.46 6.31 16.47
N VAL A 449 10.25 7.31 16.85
CA VAL A 449 11.39 7.79 16.06
C VAL A 449 12.64 7.12 16.58
N SER A 450 13.02 6.00 15.95
CA SER A 450 14.14 5.16 16.39
C SER A 450 15.46 5.91 16.50
N ALA A 451 15.76 6.79 15.53
CA ALA A 451 16.99 7.58 15.51
C ALA A 451 17.16 8.50 16.74
N ALA A 452 16.05 8.95 17.32
CA ALA A 452 16.04 9.81 18.50
C ALA A 452 15.67 9.07 19.79
N ASN A 453 15.26 7.79 19.69
CA ASN A 453 14.66 7.02 20.78
C ASN A 453 13.51 7.78 21.49
N ARG A 454 12.60 8.35 20.69
CA ARG A 454 11.48 9.17 21.18
C ARG A 454 10.15 8.68 20.68
N ILE A 455 9.13 8.93 21.49
CA ILE A 455 7.74 8.67 21.19
C ILE A 455 7.08 9.99 20.80
N VAL A 456 6.26 9.97 19.75
CA VAL A 456 5.49 11.14 19.31
C VAL A 456 4.03 10.77 19.27
N VAL A 457 3.19 11.63 19.84
CA VAL A 457 1.73 11.48 19.81
C VAL A 457 1.14 12.67 19.09
N GLY A 458 0.36 12.41 18.06
CA GLY A 458 -0.48 13.40 17.40
C GLY A 458 -1.91 13.31 17.89
N ASP A 459 -2.55 14.46 18.10
CA ASP A 459 -3.91 14.53 18.60
C ASP A 459 -4.92 15.09 17.58
N PHE A 460 -6.18 15.14 18.02
CA PHE A 460 -7.29 15.66 17.23
C PHE A 460 -7.18 17.15 16.90
N ASP A 461 -6.43 17.92 17.69
CA ASP A 461 -6.19 19.34 17.44
C ASP A 461 -4.95 19.56 16.52
N GLY A 462 -4.31 18.47 16.08
CA GLY A 462 -3.12 18.51 15.23
C GLY A 462 -1.83 18.80 15.99
N GLN A 463 -1.85 18.79 17.32
CA GLN A 463 -0.66 19.00 18.13
C GLN A 463 0.20 17.75 18.18
N LEU A 464 1.52 17.94 18.16
CA LEU A 464 2.51 16.87 18.27
C LEU A 464 3.22 16.98 19.61
N THR A 465 3.03 15.99 20.47
CA THR A 465 3.70 15.92 21.77
C THR A 465 4.77 14.84 21.78
N TRP A 466 5.97 15.20 22.24
CA TRP A 466 7.15 14.33 22.28
C TRP A 466 7.41 13.83 23.69
N TYR A 467 7.68 12.53 23.81
CA TYR A 467 8.02 11.87 25.06
C TYR A 467 9.33 11.10 24.89
N ASP A 468 10.12 11.04 25.97
CA ASP A 468 11.28 10.16 26.01
C ASP A 468 10.82 8.71 26.21
N HIS A 469 11.49 7.77 25.55
CA HIS A 469 11.16 6.34 25.64
C HIS A 469 11.59 5.70 26.98
N GLN A 470 12.53 6.31 27.71
CA GLN A 470 13.11 5.77 28.96
C GLN A 470 12.26 6.01 30.22
#